data_AF-A0A6A6ARX4-F1
#
_entry.id   AF-A0A6A6ARX4-F1
#
_cell.length_a   1.000
_cell.length_b   1.000
_cell.length_c   1.000
_cell.angle_alpha   90.00
_cell.angle_beta   90.00
_cell.angle_gamma   90.00
#
_symmetry.space_group_name_H-M   'P 1'
#
loop_
_entity.id
_entity.type
_entity.pdbx_description
1 polymer ?
#
loop_
_entity_poly.entity_id
_entity_poly.type
_entity_poly.pdbx_seq_one_letter_code
_entity_poly.pdbx_strand_id
1 'polypeptide(L)'
;MKEMWETLKQYFGDGYIPGSAPLRYNLHVCTMKQVPAKNDSIRYGVEISEEAMPLFSVLGDTCAPPCSCQDITGVIQHIDKYLENAPVRHVDDNTITSEKGDVDVDQVSLYIMRDTLSWWVHWGGSLQPTNYWKLIYVAFAAIPDDVQVHPRDFIDGTFRFLGHTWADCRDGLLAEGVPSNQVKLAEMTLWRQMVTQYLEKVDPGLRPLLVSKTSLMTQYRVMTANTLGCAALLLASEGVVSGGMDDNALEMASTAQCLSMDMAKEAMGVLEGEKTETVAGNRKQLKRELRWVYVRCMQYLETQPHAYLLRRYASSGLHYVPMMDRYLERVRGNIRFPIREAVARLLEPFIKREPVMNRVKENGHFAAETVHKPIDVVA
;
A
#
# COMPACT_ATOMS: atom_id res chain seq x y z
N MET A 1 -12.83 -12.67 -9.84
CA MET A 1 -11.76 -12.90 -8.85
C MET A 1 -10.88 -14.08 -9.23
N LYS A 2 -11.42 -15.30 -9.44
CA LYS A 2 -10.61 -16.47 -9.88
C LYS A 2 -9.75 -16.19 -11.12
N GLU A 3 -10.31 -15.61 -12.17
CA GLU A 3 -9.56 -15.24 -13.38
C GLU A 3 -8.39 -14.27 -13.11
N MET A 4 -8.63 -13.25 -12.28
CA MET A 4 -7.59 -12.30 -11.85
C MET A 4 -6.48 -13.04 -11.08
N TRP A 5 -6.84 -13.97 -10.21
CA TRP A 5 -5.89 -14.81 -9.48
C TRP A 5 -5.06 -15.72 -10.41
N GLU A 6 -5.67 -16.36 -11.41
CA GLU A 6 -4.95 -17.14 -12.41
C GLU A 6 -3.99 -16.27 -13.23
N THR A 7 -4.38 -15.05 -13.57
CA THR A 7 -3.50 -14.09 -14.27
C THR A 7 -2.31 -13.70 -13.40
N LEU A 8 -2.54 -13.49 -12.09
CA LEU A 8 -1.47 -13.23 -11.13
C LEU A 8 -0.51 -14.42 -11.02
N LYS A 9 -1.01 -15.65 -11.00
CA LYS A 9 -0.17 -16.87 -11.01
C LYS A 9 0.64 -17.00 -12.30
N GLN A 10 0.08 -16.62 -13.45
CA GLN A 10 0.83 -16.61 -14.71
C GLN A 10 1.94 -15.55 -14.73
N TYR A 11 1.71 -14.39 -14.12
CA TYR A 11 2.67 -13.29 -14.12
C TYR A 11 3.78 -13.47 -13.07
N PHE A 12 3.42 -13.77 -11.82
CA PHE A 12 4.35 -13.87 -10.69
C PHE A 12 4.83 -15.30 -10.41
N GLY A 13 4.24 -16.30 -11.06
CA GLY A 13 4.45 -17.70 -10.71
C GLY A 13 3.31 -18.30 -9.91
N ASP A 14 3.19 -19.63 -9.94
CA ASP A 14 2.08 -20.39 -9.37
C ASP A 14 2.35 -20.92 -7.95
N GLY A 15 3.57 -20.80 -7.45
CA GLY A 15 3.97 -21.31 -6.13
C GLY A 15 4.47 -22.76 -6.13
N TYR A 16 4.40 -23.46 -7.26
CA TYR A 16 4.86 -24.85 -7.37
C TYR A 16 6.34 -24.95 -7.71
N ILE A 17 6.92 -23.92 -8.32
CA ILE A 17 8.36 -23.79 -8.57
C ILE A 17 9.00 -22.98 -7.43
N PRO A 18 10.09 -23.47 -6.80
CA PRO A 18 10.82 -22.69 -5.78
C PRO A 18 11.24 -21.31 -6.31
N GLY A 19 10.80 -20.24 -5.65
CA GLY A 19 11.09 -18.85 -6.04
C GLY A 19 10.06 -18.19 -6.95
N SER A 20 8.96 -18.87 -7.28
CA SER A 20 7.94 -18.39 -8.21
C SER A 20 6.58 -18.56 -7.55
N ALA A 21 5.99 -17.50 -7.00
CA ALA A 21 4.66 -17.56 -6.38
C ALA A 21 3.98 -16.18 -6.36
N PRO A 22 2.63 -16.11 -6.42
CA PRO A 22 1.94 -14.83 -6.46
C PRO A 22 2.14 -14.04 -5.16
N LEU A 23 2.40 -14.73 -4.05
CA LEU A 23 2.57 -14.16 -2.71
C LEU A 23 3.98 -14.27 -2.15
N ARG A 24 4.96 -14.66 -2.98
CA ARG A 24 6.33 -14.87 -2.52
C ARG A 24 7.27 -13.86 -3.16
N TYR A 25 8.26 -13.49 -2.37
CA TYR A 25 9.36 -12.66 -2.76
C TYR A 25 10.60 -13.49 -3.11
N ASN A 26 11.45 -12.94 -3.98
CA ASN A 26 12.64 -13.62 -4.50
C ASN A 26 13.68 -13.84 -3.41
N LEU A 27 13.82 -12.90 -2.47
CA LEU A 27 14.67 -13.03 -1.31
C LEU A 27 13.90 -13.54 -0.09
N HIS A 28 14.45 -14.59 0.50
CA HIS A 28 14.03 -15.04 1.82
C HIS A 28 14.55 -14.10 2.89
N VAL A 29 13.65 -13.28 3.43
CA VAL A 29 13.95 -12.35 4.53
C VAL A 29 14.64 -13.03 5.73
N CYS A 30 14.28 -14.29 6.02
CA CYS A 30 14.86 -15.07 7.11
C CYS A 30 16.30 -15.57 6.86
N THR A 31 16.78 -15.56 5.61
CA THR A 31 18.15 -15.99 5.26
C THR A 31 19.10 -14.83 5.02
N MET A 32 18.63 -13.59 5.20
CA MET A 32 19.45 -12.40 4.99
C MET A 32 20.62 -12.39 5.96
N LYS A 33 21.82 -12.23 5.40
CA LYS A 33 23.07 -12.10 6.15
C LYS A 33 23.41 -10.63 6.35
N GLN A 34 24.17 -10.35 7.40
CA GLN A 34 24.80 -9.04 7.56
C GLN A 34 25.75 -8.79 6.39
N VAL A 35 25.72 -7.57 5.86
CA VAL A 35 26.68 -7.15 4.85
C VAL A 35 27.93 -6.58 5.54
N PRO A 36 29.15 -6.98 5.12
CA PRO A 36 30.40 -6.52 5.72
C PRO A 36 30.82 -5.06 5.40
N ALA A 37 30.19 -4.36 4.45
CA ALA A 37 30.61 -3.03 4.02
C ALA A 37 29.45 -2.02 3.98
N LYS A 38 29.67 -0.83 4.58
CA LYS A 38 28.81 0.34 4.44
C LYS A 38 29.33 1.17 3.27
N ASN A 39 28.48 1.51 2.31
CA ASN A 39 28.79 2.61 1.39
C ASN A 39 28.64 3.92 2.18
N ASP A 40 29.61 4.83 2.04
CA ASP A 40 29.62 6.18 2.65
C ASP A 40 28.57 7.14 2.03
N SER A 41 27.38 6.62 1.69
CA SER A 41 26.31 7.40 1.07
C SER A 41 25.56 8.23 2.11
N ILE A 42 26.16 9.35 2.50
CA ILE A 42 25.59 10.37 3.40
C ILE A 42 24.70 11.29 2.57
N ARG A 43 23.53 10.85 2.09
CA ARG A 43 22.53 11.77 1.52
C ARG A 43 21.09 11.36 1.87
N TYR A 44 20.55 12.13 2.81
CA TYR A 44 19.14 12.45 3.08
C TYR A 44 18.15 11.30 3.31
N GLY A 45 17.66 11.25 4.54
CA GLY A 45 16.82 10.24 5.17
C GLY A 45 17.17 10.27 6.66
N VAL A 46 16.24 9.99 7.58
CA VAL A 46 16.64 9.87 8.99
C VAL A 46 17.44 8.58 9.10
N GLU A 47 18.76 8.71 9.01
CA GLU A 47 19.67 7.69 9.50
C GLU A 47 19.49 7.63 11.01
N ILE A 48 18.63 6.72 11.45
CA ILE A 48 18.67 6.29 12.83
C ILE A 48 19.96 5.49 12.94
N SER A 49 21.02 6.13 13.44
CA SER A 49 22.28 5.43 13.70
C SER A 49 22.00 4.22 14.59
N GLU A 50 22.81 3.17 14.47
CA GLU A 50 22.68 1.99 15.35
C GLU A 50 22.76 2.38 16.84
N GLU A 51 23.50 3.45 17.15
CA GLU A 51 23.60 4.08 18.47
C GLU A 51 22.35 4.89 18.87
N ALA A 52 21.59 5.41 17.90
CA ALA A 52 20.32 6.12 18.11
C ALA A 52 19.09 5.21 17.98
N MET A 53 19.20 3.97 17.48
CA MET A 53 18.12 2.97 17.56
C MET A 53 17.67 2.71 19.00
N PRO A 54 18.58 2.72 19.99
CA PRO A 54 18.22 2.77 21.40
C PRO A 54 17.52 4.05 21.86
N LEU A 55 17.52 5.19 21.14
CA LEU A 55 16.69 6.36 21.50
C LEU A 55 15.23 6.18 21.06
N PHE A 56 15.00 5.32 20.07
CA PHE A 56 13.72 4.63 19.89
C PHE A 56 13.58 3.48 20.92
N SER A 57 14.09 3.66 22.15
CA SER A 57 14.34 2.73 23.29
C SER A 57 13.27 1.69 23.64
N VAL A 58 12.11 1.71 22.99
CA VAL A 58 11.15 0.61 22.96
C VAL A 58 11.56 -0.47 21.92
N LEU A 59 12.60 -0.23 21.10
CA LEU A 59 13.05 -1.09 20.00
C LEU A 59 13.91 -2.31 20.39
N GLY A 60 14.31 -2.50 21.65
CA GLY A 60 14.71 -3.80 22.25
C GLY A 60 15.73 -4.70 21.52
N ASP A 61 15.96 -5.91 22.05
CA ASP A 61 16.75 -6.96 21.38
C ASP A 61 16.15 -7.30 20.00
N THR A 62 16.97 -7.60 18.99
CA THR A 62 16.47 -8.21 17.73
C THR A 62 16.59 -9.73 17.80
N CYS A 63 15.70 -10.44 17.13
CA CYS A 63 15.75 -11.90 17.05
C CYS A 63 15.45 -12.33 15.62
N ALA A 64 16.26 -13.22 15.04
CA ALA A 64 15.96 -13.74 13.71
C ALA A 64 14.63 -14.52 13.77
N PRO A 65 13.68 -14.26 12.85
CA PRO A 65 12.44 -15.03 12.79
C PRO A 65 12.75 -16.48 12.39
N PRO A 66 12.00 -17.48 12.91
CA PRO A 66 12.03 -18.81 12.33
C PRO A 66 11.58 -18.75 10.86
N CYS A 67 12.19 -19.58 10.02
CA CYS A 67 11.82 -19.63 8.61
C CYS A 67 10.44 -20.29 8.46
N SER A 68 9.47 -19.52 7.97
CA SER A 68 8.14 -19.99 7.57
C SER A 68 7.80 -19.61 6.12
N CYS A 69 8.81 -19.21 5.34
CA CYS A 69 8.61 -18.72 3.97
C CYS A 69 8.05 -19.80 3.02
N GLN A 70 8.31 -21.08 3.30
CA GLN A 70 7.81 -22.19 2.48
C GLN A 70 6.35 -22.54 2.79
N ASP A 71 5.83 -22.12 3.94
CA ASP A 71 4.42 -22.31 4.30
C ASP A 71 3.46 -21.53 3.39
N ILE A 72 3.99 -20.62 2.56
CA ILE A 72 3.21 -19.84 1.60
C ILE A 72 2.46 -20.73 0.60
N THR A 73 2.97 -21.93 0.29
CA THR A 73 2.27 -22.90 -0.55
C THR A 73 0.93 -23.31 0.07
N GLY A 74 0.87 -23.46 1.39
CA GLY A 74 -0.39 -23.75 2.11
C GLY A 74 -1.38 -22.59 2.04
N VAL A 75 -0.89 -21.35 2.07
CA VAL A 75 -1.72 -20.14 1.89
C VAL A 75 -2.30 -20.09 0.48
N ILE A 76 -1.49 -20.37 -0.54
CA ILE A 76 -1.93 -20.40 -1.95
C ILE A 76 -2.98 -21.49 -2.16
N GLN A 77 -2.74 -22.70 -1.67
CA GLN A 77 -3.72 -23.80 -1.75
C GLN A 77 -5.04 -23.47 -1.06
N HIS A 78 -4.98 -22.77 0.08
CA HIS A 78 -6.16 -22.30 0.78
C HIS A 78 -6.94 -21.28 -0.06
N ILE A 79 -6.25 -20.31 -0.67
CA ILE A 79 -6.86 -19.33 -1.59
C ILE A 79 -7.48 -20.03 -2.80
N ASP A 80 -6.78 -20.94 -3.46
CA ASP A 80 -7.30 -21.67 -4.61
C ASP A 80 -8.60 -22.41 -4.25
N LYS A 81 -8.62 -23.13 -3.12
CA LYS A 81 -9.80 -23.85 -2.62
C LYS A 81 -10.94 -22.90 -2.26
N TYR A 82 -10.64 -21.75 -1.66
CA TYR A 82 -11.64 -20.73 -1.38
C TYR A 82 -12.28 -20.23 -2.67
N LEU A 83 -11.47 -19.88 -3.68
CA LEU A 83 -11.93 -19.33 -4.96
C LEU A 83 -12.75 -20.32 -5.81
N GLU A 84 -12.67 -21.62 -5.56
CA GLU A 84 -13.53 -22.62 -6.20
C GLU A 84 -14.99 -22.52 -5.75
N ASN A 85 -15.22 -22.11 -4.50
CA ASN A 85 -16.54 -22.10 -3.86
C ASN A 85 -16.98 -20.71 -3.41
N ALA A 86 -16.15 -19.69 -3.64
CA ALA A 86 -16.43 -18.32 -3.24
C ALA A 86 -17.74 -17.83 -3.90
N PRO A 87 -18.61 -17.15 -3.14
CA PRO A 87 -19.81 -16.56 -3.71
C PRO A 87 -19.41 -15.48 -4.72
N VAL A 88 -20.29 -15.21 -5.68
CA VAL A 88 -20.07 -14.17 -6.70
C VAL A 88 -19.97 -12.78 -6.07
N ARG A 89 -20.65 -12.57 -4.95
CA ARG A 89 -20.69 -11.35 -4.15
C ARG A 89 -20.76 -11.70 -2.67
N HIS A 90 -20.16 -10.87 -1.83
CA HIS A 90 -20.40 -10.89 -0.39
C HIS A 90 -21.39 -9.78 -0.01
N VAL A 91 -22.10 -9.98 1.10
CA VAL A 91 -23.06 -8.99 1.61
C VAL A 91 -22.37 -7.68 1.97
N ASP A 92 -21.11 -7.76 2.40
CA ASP A 92 -20.30 -6.62 2.84
C ASP A 92 -19.49 -5.97 1.71
N ASP A 93 -19.75 -6.31 0.43
CA ASP A 93 -19.07 -5.67 -0.70
C ASP A 93 -19.38 -4.16 -0.74
N ASN A 94 -18.34 -3.36 -0.96
CA ASN A 94 -18.34 -1.90 -0.94
C ASN A 94 -18.70 -1.26 0.41
N THR A 95 -18.68 -2.03 1.49
CA THR A 95 -18.80 -1.48 2.85
C THR A 95 -17.54 -0.70 3.25
N ILE A 96 -17.74 0.35 4.03
CA ILE A 96 -16.66 1.12 4.63
C ILE A 96 -16.17 0.38 5.86
N THR A 97 -14.87 0.09 5.89
CA THR A 97 -14.19 -0.65 6.95
C THR A 97 -13.25 0.22 7.78
N SER A 98 -13.26 1.54 7.56
CA SER A 98 -12.40 2.50 8.27
C SER A 98 -12.77 2.65 9.76
N GLU A 99 -14.04 2.39 10.10
CA GLU A 99 -14.67 2.64 11.40
C GLU A 99 -14.67 4.12 11.82
N LYS A 100 -14.39 5.05 10.90
CA LYS A 100 -14.22 6.48 11.19
C LYS A 100 -15.49 7.34 11.09
N GLY A 101 -16.65 6.69 11.01
CA GLY A 101 -17.95 7.36 10.85
C GLY A 101 -18.15 8.01 9.47
N ASP A 102 -17.43 7.54 8.45
CA ASP A 102 -17.61 8.01 7.07
C ASP A 102 -19.02 7.64 6.56
N VAL A 103 -19.68 8.57 5.86
CA VAL A 103 -21.07 8.40 5.40
C VAL A 103 -21.19 7.69 4.07
N ASP A 104 -20.19 7.83 3.20
CA ASP A 104 -20.14 7.23 1.87
C ASP A 104 -18.69 7.05 1.36
N VAL A 105 -18.55 6.32 0.26
CA VAL A 105 -17.27 5.98 -0.38
C VAL A 105 -16.58 7.21 -0.99
N ASP A 106 -17.32 8.23 -1.40
CA ASP A 106 -16.75 9.45 -1.98
C ASP A 106 -16.03 10.25 -0.90
N GLN A 107 -16.62 10.37 0.29
CA GLN A 107 -15.97 10.95 1.46
C GLN A 107 -14.70 10.18 1.84
N VAL A 108 -14.77 8.84 1.88
CA VAL A 108 -13.57 8.02 2.13
C VAL A 108 -12.49 8.29 1.07
N SER A 109 -12.86 8.39 -0.20
CA SER A 109 -11.93 8.65 -1.30
C SER A 109 -11.23 10.00 -1.15
N LEU A 110 -11.91 11.04 -0.70
CA LEU A 110 -11.30 12.35 -0.40
C LEU A 110 -10.26 12.24 0.72
N TYR A 111 -10.59 11.53 1.80
CA TYR A 111 -9.65 11.30 2.89
C TYR A 111 -8.44 10.45 2.48
N ILE A 112 -8.66 9.42 1.67
CA ILE A 112 -7.58 8.63 1.09
C ILE A 112 -6.67 9.50 0.24
N MET A 113 -7.24 10.36 -0.62
CA MET A 113 -6.43 11.25 -1.45
C MET A 113 -5.64 12.26 -0.59
N ARG A 114 -6.23 12.81 0.48
CA ARG A 114 -5.49 13.63 1.47
C ARG A 114 -4.30 12.88 2.03
N ASP A 115 -4.52 11.65 2.47
CA ASP A 115 -3.49 10.82 3.08
C ASP A 115 -2.41 10.45 2.05
N THR A 116 -2.78 10.19 0.80
CA THR A 116 -1.87 9.93 -0.32
C THR A 116 -0.99 11.14 -0.64
N LEU A 117 -1.55 12.35 -0.73
CA LEU A 117 -0.77 13.56 -0.98
C LEU A 117 0.26 13.79 0.12
N SER A 118 -0.17 13.67 1.38
CA SER A 118 0.72 13.82 2.52
C SER A 118 1.79 12.73 2.53
N TRP A 119 1.43 11.46 2.29
CA TRP A 119 2.40 10.36 2.15
C TRP A 119 3.44 10.65 1.07
N TRP A 120 2.99 11.12 -0.10
CA TRP A 120 3.89 11.45 -1.20
C TRP A 120 4.85 12.58 -0.84
N VAL A 121 4.40 13.62 -0.13
CA VAL A 121 5.29 14.72 0.31
C VAL A 121 6.35 14.24 1.28
N HIS A 122 6.03 13.31 2.19
CA HIS A 122 7.03 12.72 3.10
C HIS A 122 8.15 12.03 2.32
N TRP A 123 7.81 11.40 1.19
CA TRP A 123 8.76 10.69 0.35
C TRP A 123 9.44 11.57 -0.71
N GLY A 124 8.69 12.26 -1.57
CA GLY A 124 9.20 13.00 -2.72
C GLY A 124 9.52 14.45 -2.41
N GLY A 125 9.19 14.94 -1.20
CA GLY A 125 9.40 16.32 -0.76
C GLY A 125 8.55 17.37 -1.48
N SER A 126 7.84 17.03 -2.56
CA SER A 126 7.02 17.96 -3.33
C SER A 126 5.91 17.25 -4.13
N LEU A 127 4.87 18.00 -4.47
CA LEU A 127 3.78 17.57 -5.36
C LEU A 127 4.01 18.13 -6.77
N GLN A 128 4.80 17.42 -7.58
CA GLN A 128 5.05 17.82 -8.96
C GLN A 128 3.82 17.51 -9.85
N PRO A 129 3.42 18.43 -10.75
CA PRO A 129 2.30 18.17 -11.67
C PRO A 129 2.48 16.92 -12.54
N THR A 130 3.73 16.52 -12.82
CA THR A 130 4.09 15.33 -13.61
C THR A 130 3.90 14.00 -12.88
N ASN A 131 3.37 14.02 -11.66
CA ASN A 131 3.13 12.84 -10.83
C ASN A 131 1.63 12.63 -10.53
N TYR A 132 0.73 13.30 -11.24
CA TYR A 132 -0.71 13.24 -11.03
C TYR A 132 -1.25 11.80 -11.01
N TRP A 133 -0.96 11.00 -12.04
CA TRP A 133 -1.43 9.62 -12.15
C TRP A 133 -0.68 8.66 -11.23
N LYS A 134 0.58 8.97 -10.88
CA LYS A 134 1.31 8.23 -9.83
C LYS A 134 0.66 8.44 -8.46
N LEU A 135 0.18 9.64 -8.17
CA LEU A 135 -0.57 9.94 -6.95
C LEU A 135 -1.93 9.22 -6.95
N ILE A 136 -2.68 9.25 -8.05
CA ILE A 136 -3.94 8.48 -8.19
C ILE A 136 -3.68 6.97 -8.00
N TYR A 137 -2.59 6.42 -8.53
CA TYR A 137 -2.22 5.03 -8.29
C TYR A 137 -2.04 4.72 -6.81
N VAL A 138 -1.29 5.55 -6.08
CA VAL A 138 -1.09 5.35 -4.63
C VAL A 138 -2.41 5.44 -3.88
N ALA A 139 -3.34 6.28 -4.34
CA ALA A 139 -4.67 6.37 -3.77
C ALA A 139 -5.52 5.11 -4.03
N PHE A 140 -5.45 4.53 -5.24
CA PHE A 140 -6.01 3.21 -5.53
C PHE A 140 -5.41 2.10 -4.69
N ALA A 141 -4.12 2.20 -4.34
CA ALA A 141 -3.48 1.26 -3.43
C ALA A 141 -3.90 1.46 -1.97
N ALA A 142 -4.37 2.66 -1.59
CA ALA A 142 -4.72 2.96 -0.19
C ALA A 142 -6.21 2.76 0.13
N ILE A 143 -7.10 2.88 -0.87
CA ILE A 143 -8.55 2.74 -0.67
C ILE A 143 -9.01 1.37 -0.16
N PRO A 144 -8.41 0.21 -0.53
CA PRO A 144 -8.95 -1.07 -0.11
C PRO A 144 -8.68 -1.38 1.36
N ASP A 145 -7.88 -0.57 2.07
CA ASP A 145 -7.83 -0.57 3.55
C ASP A 145 -9.16 -0.11 4.16
N ASP A 146 -9.76 0.95 3.61
CA ASP A 146 -10.93 1.64 4.20
C ASP A 146 -12.25 1.23 3.52
N VAL A 147 -12.22 0.59 2.35
CA VAL A 147 -13.42 0.10 1.64
C VAL A 147 -13.20 -1.35 1.20
N GLN A 148 -14.19 -2.22 1.38
CA GLN A 148 -14.16 -3.58 0.83
C GLN A 148 -14.51 -3.57 -0.66
N VAL A 149 -13.57 -3.14 -1.51
CA VAL A 149 -13.77 -3.10 -2.96
C VAL A 149 -13.65 -4.51 -3.54
N HIS A 150 -14.71 -5.02 -4.15
CA HIS A 150 -14.67 -6.32 -4.81
C HIS A 150 -13.74 -6.25 -6.05
N PRO A 151 -12.81 -7.21 -6.27
CA PRO A 151 -11.84 -7.14 -7.36
C PRO A 151 -12.46 -7.01 -8.76
N ARG A 152 -13.67 -7.53 -8.96
CA ARG A 152 -14.42 -7.36 -10.22
C ARG A 152 -14.80 -5.89 -10.47
N ASP A 153 -15.30 -5.19 -9.46
CA ASP A 153 -15.75 -3.80 -9.58
C ASP A 153 -14.57 -2.88 -9.92
N PHE A 154 -13.39 -3.23 -9.40
CA PHE A 154 -12.15 -2.55 -9.73
C PHE A 154 -11.73 -2.74 -11.20
N ILE A 155 -11.79 -3.96 -11.74
CA ILE A 155 -11.37 -4.25 -13.12
C ILE A 155 -12.35 -3.68 -14.14
N ASP A 156 -13.65 -3.89 -13.93
CA ASP A 156 -14.68 -3.52 -14.91
C ASP A 156 -15.03 -2.01 -14.86
N GLY A 157 -14.45 -1.27 -13.91
CA GLY A 157 -14.63 0.16 -13.76
C GLY A 157 -15.94 0.57 -13.09
N THR A 158 -16.65 -0.38 -12.48
CA THR A 158 -17.81 -0.10 -11.61
C THR A 158 -17.37 0.71 -10.40
N PHE A 159 -16.25 0.34 -9.78
CA PHE A 159 -15.62 1.12 -8.72
C PHE A 159 -14.84 2.30 -9.33
N ARG A 160 -15.06 3.51 -8.78
CA ARG A 160 -14.41 4.73 -9.24
C ARG A 160 -13.83 5.50 -8.07
N PHE A 161 -12.52 5.71 -8.08
CA PHE A 161 -11.85 6.54 -7.09
C PHE A 161 -11.90 8.00 -7.53
N LEU A 162 -12.64 8.84 -6.82
CA LEU A 162 -12.85 10.26 -7.20
C LEU A 162 -13.28 10.42 -8.68
N GLY A 163 -14.12 9.51 -9.16
CA GLY A 163 -14.59 9.46 -10.56
C GLY A 163 -13.65 8.81 -11.56
N HIS A 164 -12.42 8.44 -11.17
CA HIS A 164 -11.47 7.74 -12.02
C HIS A 164 -11.63 6.22 -11.93
N THR A 165 -11.52 5.55 -13.06
CA THR A 165 -11.37 4.08 -13.14
C THR A 165 -9.90 3.67 -13.09
N TRP A 166 -9.62 2.39 -12.85
CA TRP A 166 -8.26 1.86 -13.03
C TRP A 166 -7.74 2.08 -14.46
N ALA A 167 -8.60 1.91 -15.46
CA ALA A 167 -8.23 2.13 -16.87
C ALA A 167 -7.76 3.58 -17.12
N ASP A 168 -8.49 4.57 -16.58
CA ASP A 168 -8.06 5.99 -16.64
C ASP A 168 -6.65 6.17 -16.04
N CYS A 169 -6.39 5.57 -14.87
CA CYS A 169 -5.10 5.66 -14.21
C CYS A 169 -3.97 5.01 -15.01
N ARG A 170 -4.22 3.82 -15.56
CA ARG A 170 -3.22 3.09 -16.37
C ARG A 170 -2.83 3.89 -17.61
N ASP A 171 -3.82 4.42 -18.33
CA ASP A 171 -3.59 5.19 -19.54
C ASP A 171 -2.91 6.54 -19.21
N GLY A 172 -3.28 7.12 -18.07
CA GLY A 172 -2.63 8.30 -17.51
C GLY A 172 -1.16 8.11 -17.12
N LEU A 173 -0.80 6.97 -16.52
CA LEU A 173 0.60 6.64 -16.20
C LEU A 173 1.45 6.54 -17.48
N LEU A 174 0.91 5.95 -18.55
CA LEU A 174 1.58 5.92 -19.85
C LEU A 174 1.75 7.34 -20.43
N ALA A 175 0.73 8.19 -20.30
CA ALA A 175 0.79 9.59 -20.74
C ALA A 175 1.82 10.43 -19.94
N GLU A 176 2.08 10.07 -18.68
CA GLU A 176 3.16 10.64 -17.86
C GLU A 176 4.56 10.10 -18.21
N GLY A 177 4.68 9.26 -19.23
CA GLY A 177 5.95 8.69 -19.67
C GLY A 177 6.46 7.54 -18.83
N VAL A 178 5.63 6.92 -17.98
CA VAL A 178 6.01 5.70 -17.26
C VAL A 178 6.15 4.56 -18.28
N PRO A 179 7.29 3.86 -18.34
CA PRO A 179 7.49 2.76 -19.28
C PRO A 179 6.42 1.67 -19.16
N SER A 180 6.01 1.09 -20.29
CA SER A 180 4.91 0.10 -20.33
C SER A 180 5.15 -1.13 -19.47
N ASN A 181 6.39 -1.58 -19.33
CA ASN A 181 6.77 -2.68 -18.43
C ASN A 181 6.60 -2.30 -16.95
N GLN A 182 6.87 -1.05 -16.57
CA GLN A 182 6.65 -0.54 -15.22
C GLN A 182 5.16 -0.35 -14.92
N VAL A 183 4.39 0.16 -15.90
CA VAL A 183 2.92 0.22 -15.79
C VAL A 183 2.35 -1.18 -15.63
N LYS A 184 2.87 -2.18 -16.36
CA LYS A 184 2.45 -3.57 -16.21
C LYS A 184 2.78 -4.14 -14.83
N LEU A 185 3.98 -3.88 -14.31
CA LEU A 185 4.35 -4.27 -12.95
C LEU A 185 3.36 -3.66 -11.94
N ALA A 186 3.13 -2.35 -12.01
CA ALA A 186 2.23 -1.61 -11.13
C ALA A 186 0.79 -2.15 -11.20
N GLU A 187 0.31 -2.51 -12.40
CA GLU A 187 -0.98 -3.17 -12.60
C GLU A 187 -1.05 -4.51 -11.87
N MET A 188 -0.06 -5.38 -12.07
CA MET A 188 -0.05 -6.71 -11.47
C MET A 188 0.10 -6.66 -9.94
N THR A 189 0.89 -5.73 -9.40
CA THR A 189 0.99 -5.57 -7.94
C THR A 189 -0.29 -5.01 -7.33
N LEU A 190 -0.97 -4.09 -8.02
CA LEU A 190 -2.26 -3.56 -7.57
C LEU A 190 -3.35 -4.64 -7.63
N TRP A 191 -3.41 -5.43 -8.70
CA TRP A 191 -4.33 -6.56 -8.80
C TRP A 191 -4.10 -7.59 -7.69
N ARG A 192 -2.83 -7.89 -7.39
CA ARG A 192 -2.45 -8.75 -6.28
C ARG A 192 -2.97 -8.21 -4.95
N GLN A 193 -2.82 -6.91 -4.70
CA GLN A 193 -3.37 -6.28 -3.53
C GLN A 193 -4.89 -6.40 -3.49
N MET A 194 -5.58 -6.02 -4.56
CA MET A 194 -7.05 -6.07 -4.62
C MET A 194 -7.58 -7.45 -4.27
N VAL A 195 -6.96 -8.53 -4.77
CA VAL A 195 -7.34 -9.90 -4.43
C VAL A 195 -7.00 -10.23 -2.97
N THR A 196 -5.76 -10.02 -2.55
CA THR A 196 -5.30 -10.45 -1.23
C THR A 196 -5.98 -9.69 -0.10
N GLN A 197 -6.07 -8.37 -0.20
CA GLN A 197 -6.73 -7.53 0.79
C GLN A 197 -8.24 -7.75 0.85
N TYR A 198 -8.88 -8.06 -0.29
CA TYR A 198 -10.28 -8.48 -0.29
C TYR A 198 -10.46 -9.82 0.44
N LEU A 199 -9.64 -10.83 0.12
CA LEU A 199 -9.66 -12.14 0.77
C LEU A 199 -9.41 -12.04 2.28
N GLU A 200 -8.52 -11.16 2.72
CA GLU A 200 -8.28 -10.89 4.14
C GLU A 200 -9.53 -10.44 4.89
N LYS A 201 -10.48 -9.78 4.20
CA LYS A 201 -11.75 -9.33 4.77
C LYS A 201 -12.83 -10.40 4.75
N VAL A 202 -12.90 -11.20 3.67
CA VAL A 202 -14.02 -12.12 3.43
C VAL A 202 -13.74 -13.58 3.78
N ASP A 203 -12.47 -13.98 3.90
CA ASP A 203 -12.05 -15.35 4.22
C ASP A 203 -11.46 -15.43 5.64
N PRO A 204 -12.26 -15.81 6.65
CA PRO A 204 -11.78 -15.93 8.02
C PRO A 204 -10.74 -17.06 8.21
N GLY A 205 -10.65 -18.01 7.26
CA GLY A 205 -9.69 -19.11 7.30
C GLY A 205 -8.25 -18.70 6.97
N LEU A 206 -8.06 -17.53 6.34
CA LEU A 206 -6.77 -17.09 5.87
C LEU A 206 -5.85 -16.61 7.01
N ARG A 207 -6.37 -15.77 7.90
CA ARG A 207 -5.60 -15.18 9.01
C ARG A 207 -4.93 -16.24 9.92
N PRO A 208 -5.62 -17.30 10.38
CA PRO A 208 -5.00 -18.35 11.19
C PRO A 208 -3.74 -18.99 10.58
N LEU A 209 -3.60 -18.99 9.25
CA LEU A 209 -2.41 -19.54 8.58
C LEU A 209 -1.17 -18.65 8.75
N LEU A 210 -1.37 -17.35 9.00
CA LEU A 210 -0.33 -16.31 9.03
C LEU A 210 0.12 -15.94 10.44
N VAL A 211 -0.80 -15.98 11.41
CA VAL A 211 -0.57 -15.52 12.79
C VAL A 211 0.65 -16.20 13.41
N SER A 212 1.45 -15.42 14.15
CA SER A 212 2.69 -15.87 14.81
C SER A 212 3.79 -16.42 13.87
N LYS A 213 3.66 -16.28 12.55
CA LYS A 213 4.68 -16.65 11.57
C LYS A 213 5.26 -15.41 10.89
N THR A 214 6.18 -14.73 11.56
CA THR A 214 6.69 -13.41 11.12
C THR A 214 7.10 -13.38 9.65
N SER A 215 7.94 -14.32 9.18
CA SER A 215 8.41 -14.30 7.78
C SER A 215 7.33 -14.57 6.74
N LEU A 216 6.26 -15.30 7.10
CA LEU A 216 5.11 -15.54 6.24
C LEU A 216 4.14 -14.35 6.25
N MET A 217 3.83 -13.84 7.45
CA MET A 217 2.99 -12.67 7.65
C MET A 217 3.57 -11.44 6.95
N THR A 218 4.88 -11.19 7.07
CA THR A 218 5.54 -10.08 6.36
C THR A 218 5.35 -10.16 4.86
N GLN A 219 5.55 -11.34 4.25
CA GLN A 219 5.35 -11.52 2.81
C GLN A 219 3.91 -11.21 2.42
N TYR A 220 2.94 -11.79 3.13
CA TYR A 220 1.53 -11.57 2.87
C TYR A 220 1.14 -10.09 3.00
N ARG A 221 1.59 -9.43 4.08
CA ARG A 221 1.29 -8.03 4.37
C ARG A 221 1.79 -7.07 3.32
N VAL A 222 3.00 -7.30 2.82
CA VAL A 222 3.55 -6.49 1.73
C VAL A 222 2.68 -6.59 0.46
N MET A 223 2.10 -7.77 0.19
CA MET A 223 1.17 -7.92 -0.94
C MET A 223 -0.15 -7.18 -0.71
N THR A 224 -0.69 -7.21 0.52
CA THR A 224 -1.91 -6.46 0.88
C THR A 224 -1.70 -4.94 0.96
N ALA A 225 -0.46 -4.46 1.07
CA ALA A 225 -0.15 -3.03 1.18
C ALA A 225 0.35 -2.40 -0.14
N ASN A 226 0.65 -3.22 -1.16
CA ASN A 226 1.19 -2.81 -2.47
C ASN A 226 2.38 -1.84 -2.38
N THR A 227 3.24 -2.01 -1.38
CA THR A 227 4.43 -1.18 -1.23
C THR A 227 5.43 -1.38 -2.37
N LEU A 228 5.33 -2.47 -3.15
CA LEU A 228 6.19 -2.71 -4.31
C LEU A 228 5.79 -1.83 -5.51
N GLY A 229 4.50 -1.80 -5.86
CA GLY A 229 4.00 -0.99 -6.97
C GLY A 229 4.18 0.50 -6.71
N CYS A 230 3.91 0.93 -5.47
CA CYS A 230 4.19 2.29 -5.03
C CYS A 230 5.69 2.62 -5.18
N ALA A 231 6.60 1.76 -4.71
CA ALA A 231 8.03 1.98 -4.86
C ALA A 231 8.48 2.12 -6.33
N ALA A 232 7.94 1.29 -7.23
CA ALA A 232 8.27 1.35 -8.65
C ALA A 232 7.86 2.69 -9.29
N LEU A 233 6.67 3.20 -8.98
CA LEU A 233 6.21 4.49 -9.49
C LEU A 233 6.94 5.68 -8.86
N LEU A 234 7.34 5.55 -7.60
CA LEU A 234 8.19 6.54 -6.95
C LEU A 234 9.56 6.63 -7.67
N LEU A 235 10.23 5.50 -7.92
CA LEU A 235 11.46 5.51 -8.73
C LEU A 235 11.24 6.13 -10.11
N ALA A 236 10.12 5.81 -10.77
CA ALA A 236 9.79 6.39 -12.07
C ALA A 236 9.61 7.92 -12.00
N SER A 237 9.13 8.46 -10.89
CA SER A 237 9.03 9.93 -10.69
C SER A 237 10.39 10.64 -10.61
N GLU A 238 11.45 9.89 -10.28
CA GLU A 238 12.85 10.36 -10.25
C GLU A 238 13.61 9.99 -11.54
N GLY A 239 12.91 9.52 -12.57
CA GLY A 239 13.51 9.06 -13.82
C GLY A 239 14.29 7.75 -13.71
N VAL A 240 14.09 6.99 -12.62
CA VAL A 240 14.73 5.68 -12.39
C VAL A 240 13.78 4.57 -12.80
N VAL A 241 14.25 3.68 -13.67
CA VAL A 241 13.49 2.49 -14.08
C VAL A 241 13.89 1.33 -13.18
N SER A 242 12.93 0.71 -12.49
CA SER A 242 13.19 -0.46 -11.65
C SER A 242 13.60 -1.68 -12.48
N GLY A 243 14.31 -2.63 -11.87
CA GLY A 243 14.62 -3.93 -12.48
C GLY A 243 13.39 -4.85 -12.63
N GLY A 244 12.19 -4.39 -12.26
CA GLY A 244 10.98 -5.19 -12.36
C GLY A 244 10.88 -6.22 -11.23
N MET A 245 10.45 -7.44 -11.57
CA MET A 245 10.29 -8.52 -10.60
C MET A 245 11.62 -9.02 -10.03
N ASP A 246 12.73 -8.86 -10.76
CA ASP A 246 14.05 -9.32 -10.32
C ASP A 246 14.81 -8.26 -9.48
N ASP A 247 14.16 -7.13 -9.20
CA ASP A 247 14.73 -6.04 -8.42
C ASP A 247 14.64 -6.32 -6.91
N ASN A 248 15.63 -7.07 -6.42
CA ASN A 248 15.79 -7.37 -5.01
C ASN A 248 15.89 -6.11 -4.13
N ALA A 249 16.41 -5.00 -4.65
CA ALA A 249 16.50 -3.75 -3.90
C ALA A 249 15.10 -3.15 -3.71
N LEU A 250 14.29 -3.13 -4.77
CA LEU A 250 12.89 -2.71 -4.72
C LEU A 250 12.08 -3.57 -3.73
N GLU A 251 12.31 -4.88 -3.74
CA GLU A 251 11.68 -5.84 -2.84
C GLU A 251 12.02 -5.58 -1.37
N MET A 252 13.29 -5.36 -1.05
CA MET A 252 13.73 -5.04 0.31
C MET A 252 13.24 -3.67 0.78
N ALA A 253 13.18 -2.68 -0.13
CA ALA A 253 12.61 -1.37 0.18
C ALA A 253 11.11 -1.45 0.47
N SER A 254 10.37 -2.24 -0.32
CA SER A 254 8.95 -2.54 -0.10
C SER A 254 8.72 -3.23 1.24
N THR A 255 9.51 -4.26 1.56
CA THR A 255 9.43 -4.99 2.84
C THR A 255 9.71 -4.06 4.02
N ALA A 256 10.82 -3.31 3.96
CA ALA A 256 11.18 -2.38 5.02
C ALA A 256 10.15 -1.27 5.21
N GLN A 257 9.53 -0.79 4.13
CA GLN A 257 8.46 0.22 4.22
C GLN A 257 7.21 -0.31 4.92
N CYS A 258 6.80 -1.53 4.61
CA CYS A 258 5.69 -2.17 5.31
C CYS A 258 6.00 -2.33 6.81
N LEU A 259 7.20 -2.83 7.13
CA LEU A 259 7.64 -3.03 8.52
C LEU A 259 7.82 -1.72 9.29
N SER A 260 8.31 -0.65 8.66
CA SER A 260 8.48 0.65 9.30
C SER A 260 7.13 1.24 9.69
N MET A 261 6.10 1.09 8.86
CA MET A 261 4.74 1.47 9.21
C MET A 261 4.19 0.62 10.37
N ASP A 262 4.33 -0.70 10.32
CA ASP A 262 3.82 -1.59 11.38
C ASP A 262 4.51 -1.31 12.73
N MET A 263 5.84 -1.10 12.74
CA MET A 263 6.58 -0.74 13.95
C MET A 263 6.10 0.59 14.55
N ALA A 264 5.82 1.59 13.70
CA ALA A 264 5.34 2.88 14.16
C ALA A 264 3.89 2.82 14.64
N LYS A 265 3.01 2.07 13.94
CA LYS A 265 1.63 1.80 14.39
C LYS A 265 1.62 1.09 15.73
N GLU A 266 2.50 0.11 15.90
CA GLU A 266 2.69 -0.62 17.16
C GLU A 266 3.11 0.33 18.29
N ALA A 267 4.04 1.26 18.02
CA ALA A 267 4.49 2.23 19.01
C ALA A 267 3.37 3.21 19.42
N MET A 268 2.41 3.49 18.53
CA MET A 268 1.26 4.36 18.79
C MET A 268 0.03 3.63 19.35
N GLY A 269 0.08 2.29 19.48
CA GLY A 269 -1.08 1.50 19.88
C GLY A 269 -2.16 1.38 18.80
N VAL A 270 -1.86 1.73 17.55
CA VAL A 270 -2.79 1.62 16.41
C VAL A 270 -2.88 0.19 15.88
N LEU A 271 -1.80 -0.58 15.98
CA LEU A 271 -1.73 -1.93 15.43
C LEU A 271 -2.55 -2.96 16.22
N GLU A 272 -2.79 -2.68 17.51
CA GLU A 272 -3.51 -3.59 18.40
C GLU A 272 -4.98 -3.73 17.98
N GLY A 273 -5.41 -4.95 17.71
CA GLY A 273 -6.77 -5.24 17.24
C GLY A 273 -6.99 -5.09 15.73
N GLU A 274 -5.99 -4.66 14.95
CA GLU A 274 -6.08 -4.73 13.49
C GLU A 274 -6.20 -6.20 13.04
N LYS A 275 -7.11 -6.50 12.09
CA LYS A 275 -7.24 -7.86 11.52
C LYS A 275 -5.90 -8.37 10.96
N THR A 276 -5.06 -7.46 10.51
CA THR A 276 -3.77 -7.70 9.85
C THR A 276 -2.58 -7.54 10.80
N GLU A 277 -2.84 -7.50 12.11
CA GLU A 277 -1.84 -7.23 13.13
C GLU A 277 -0.66 -8.21 13.05
N THR A 278 0.53 -7.67 12.77
CA THR A 278 1.74 -8.47 12.54
C THR A 278 2.39 -8.98 13.81
N VAL A 279 1.99 -8.46 14.96
CA VAL A 279 2.47 -8.86 16.29
C VAL A 279 1.43 -9.64 17.10
N ALA A 280 0.38 -10.16 16.45
CA ALA A 280 -0.66 -10.94 17.10
C ALA A 280 -0.11 -12.30 17.59
N GLY A 281 -0.24 -12.57 18.90
CA GLY A 281 0.31 -13.75 19.56
C GLY A 281 1.37 -13.36 20.59
N ASN A 282 2.58 -13.92 20.49
CA ASN A 282 3.71 -13.55 21.36
C ASN A 282 4.26 -12.17 20.98
N ARG A 283 3.51 -11.11 21.32
CA ARG A 283 3.77 -9.73 20.90
C ARG A 283 5.21 -9.30 21.16
N LYS A 284 5.77 -9.64 22.33
CA LYS A 284 7.16 -9.29 22.69
C LYS A 284 8.15 -9.92 21.72
N GLN A 285 8.03 -11.20 21.40
CA GLN A 285 8.93 -11.89 20.48
C GLN A 285 8.74 -11.39 19.04
N LEU A 286 7.50 -11.29 18.56
CA LEU A 286 7.20 -10.88 17.19
C LEU A 286 7.71 -9.47 16.89
N LYS A 287 7.63 -8.54 17.85
CA LYS A 287 8.26 -7.20 17.73
C LYS A 287 9.76 -7.28 17.47
N ARG A 288 10.48 -8.18 18.17
CA ARG A 288 11.93 -8.37 17.99
C ARG A 288 12.26 -8.94 16.61
N GLU A 289 11.40 -9.81 16.10
CA GLU A 289 11.53 -10.42 14.78
C GLU A 289 11.27 -9.43 13.64
N LEU A 290 10.21 -8.61 13.71
CA LEU A 290 9.94 -7.56 12.73
C LEU A 290 11.12 -6.58 12.62
N ARG A 291 11.69 -6.18 13.77
CA ARG A 291 12.85 -5.29 13.83
C ARG A 291 14.10 -5.92 13.22
N TRP A 292 14.32 -7.22 13.47
CA TRP A 292 15.42 -7.94 12.84
C TRP A 292 15.30 -7.90 11.32
N VAL A 293 14.12 -8.20 10.77
CA VAL A 293 13.90 -8.16 9.32
C VAL A 293 14.10 -6.76 8.77
N TYR A 294 13.53 -5.74 9.41
CA TYR A 294 13.71 -4.35 9.00
C TYR A 294 15.20 -3.95 8.92
N VAL A 295 15.98 -4.24 9.97
CA VAL A 295 17.41 -3.92 10.00
C VAL A 295 18.17 -4.63 8.87
N ARG A 296 17.84 -5.90 8.58
CA ARG A 296 18.46 -6.64 7.47
C ARG A 296 18.09 -6.06 6.11
N CYS A 297 16.84 -5.66 5.90
CA CYS A 297 16.44 -4.96 4.68
C CYS A 297 17.23 -3.65 4.51
N MET A 298 17.34 -2.84 5.57
CA MET A 298 18.10 -1.58 5.51
C MET A 298 19.59 -1.81 5.21
N GLN A 299 20.23 -2.78 5.87
CA GLN A 299 21.63 -3.16 5.61
C GLN A 299 21.84 -3.66 4.18
N TYR A 300 20.89 -4.43 3.64
CA TYR A 300 20.95 -4.85 2.24
C TYR A 300 20.90 -3.64 1.32
N LEU A 301 19.96 -2.71 1.55
CA LEU A 301 19.80 -1.51 0.72
C LEU A 301 21.06 -0.63 0.69
N GLU A 302 21.87 -0.59 1.75
CA GLU A 302 23.15 0.15 1.78
C GLU A 302 24.13 -0.30 0.68
N THR A 303 23.98 -1.54 0.20
CA THR A 303 24.84 -2.11 -0.86
C THR A 303 24.31 -1.90 -2.27
N GLN A 304 23.07 -1.41 -2.40
CA GLN A 304 22.39 -1.41 -3.68
C GLN A 304 22.61 -0.09 -4.45
N PRO A 305 22.61 -0.13 -5.80
CA PRO A 305 22.42 1.07 -6.59
C PRO A 305 21.17 1.82 -6.15
N HIS A 306 21.20 3.16 -6.13
CA HIS A 306 20.07 3.99 -5.69
C HIS A 306 19.65 3.82 -4.22
N ALA A 307 20.54 3.31 -3.36
CA ALA A 307 20.31 3.19 -1.91
C ALA A 307 19.68 4.43 -1.28
N TYR A 308 20.10 5.64 -1.68
CA TYR A 308 19.57 6.89 -1.15
C TYR A 308 18.04 7.05 -1.36
N LEU A 309 17.51 6.70 -2.55
CA LEU A 309 16.07 6.76 -2.82
C LEU A 309 15.31 5.66 -2.08
N LEU A 310 15.82 4.43 -2.18
CA LEU A 310 15.15 3.25 -1.64
C LEU A 310 15.17 3.22 -0.11
N ARG A 311 16.23 3.73 0.54
CA ARG A 311 16.28 3.86 2.00
C ARG A 311 15.30 4.90 2.52
N ARG A 312 15.17 6.03 1.81
CA ARG A 312 14.17 7.05 2.14
C ARG A 312 12.77 6.48 2.06
N TYR A 313 12.48 5.72 1.01
CA TYR A 313 11.23 4.98 0.89
C TYR A 313 11.04 4.01 2.06
N ALA A 314 11.98 3.09 2.26
CA ALA A 314 11.96 2.03 3.26
C ALA A 314 11.72 2.50 4.71
N SER A 315 12.29 3.64 5.08
CA SER A 315 12.22 4.17 6.45
C SER A 315 11.04 5.13 6.67
N SER A 316 10.35 5.55 5.61
CA SER A 316 9.38 6.64 5.70
C SER A 316 8.21 6.34 6.65
N GLY A 317 7.81 5.07 6.81
CA GLY A 317 6.80 4.65 7.78
C GLY A 317 7.06 5.10 9.23
N LEU A 318 8.32 5.19 9.65
CA LEU A 318 8.69 5.61 11.02
C LEU A 318 8.34 7.06 11.33
N HIS A 319 8.23 7.90 10.30
CA HIS A 319 7.93 9.33 10.43
C HIS A 319 6.52 9.65 9.91
N TYR A 320 6.11 8.98 8.85
CA TYR A 320 4.79 9.08 8.27
C TYR A 320 3.71 8.72 9.29
N VAL A 321 3.79 7.54 9.92
CA VAL A 321 2.73 7.09 10.82
C VAL A 321 2.43 8.07 11.97
N PRO A 322 3.42 8.58 12.73
CA PRO A 322 3.14 9.52 13.82
C PRO A 322 2.67 10.92 13.41
N MET A 323 2.93 11.34 12.17
CA MET A 323 2.58 12.68 11.71
C MET A 323 1.26 12.75 10.94
N MET A 324 0.67 11.62 10.60
CA MET A 324 -0.43 11.57 9.65
C MET A 324 -1.79 11.51 10.31
N ASP A 325 -2.67 12.39 9.84
CA ASP A 325 -4.08 12.45 10.23
C ASP A 325 -4.70 11.06 10.28
N ARG A 326 -4.52 10.23 9.24
CA ARG A 326 -5.10 8.87 9.18
C ARG A 326 -4.92 8.04 10.45
N TYR A 327 -3.74 8.09 11.05
CA TYR A 327 -3.41 7.29 12.23
C TYR A 327 -3.71 8.04 13.53
N LEU A 328 -3.55 9.36 13.53
CA LEU A 328 -3.98 10.21 14.65
C LEU A 328 -5.50 10.15 14.86
N GLU A 329 -6.28 10.05 13.79
CA GLU A 329 -7.72 9.82 13.79
C GLU A 329 -8.07 8.50 14.51
N ARG A 330 -7.29 7.42 14.27
CA ARG A 330 -7.47 6.13 14.96
C ARG A 330 -7.15 6.25 16.45
N VAL A 331 -6.00 6.84 16.79
CA VAL A 331 -5.60 7.07 18.20
C VAL A 331 -6.63 7.90 18.98
N ARG A 332 -7.34 8.81 18.30
CA ARG A 332 -8.38 9.65 18.90
C ARG A 332 -9.78 9.02 18.91
N GLY A 333 -9.88 7.71 18.76
CA GLY A 333 -11.15 6.98 18.81
C GLY A 333 -11.88 6.92 17.47
N ASN A 334 -11.11 6.75 16.38
CA ASN A 334 -11.62 6.68 15.00
C ASN A 334 -12.45 7.92 14.60
N ILE A 335 -11.93 9.12 14.83
CA ILE A 335 -12.62 10.37 14.50
C ILE A 335 -11.88 11.07 13.37
N ARG A 336 -12.55 11.34 12.23
CA ARG A 336 -11.98 12.09 11.11
C ARG A 336 -11.57 13.50 11.51
N PHE A 337 -10.40 13.94 11.05
CA PHE A 337 -10.06 15.36 11.08
C PHE A 337 -10.72 16.06 9.89
N PRO A 338 -11.20 17.30 10.06
CA PRO A 338 -11.81 18.03 8.95
C PRO A 338 -10.77 18.31 7.86
N ILE A 339 -11.18 18.14 6.60
CA ILE A 339 -10.38 18.59 5.46
C ILE A 339 -10.39 20.12 5.48
N ARG A 340 -9.23 20.72 5.77
CA ARG A 340 -9.07 22.18 5.82
C ARG A 340 -9.09 22.76 4.41
N GLU A 341 -9.46 24.02 4.28
CA GLU A 341 -9.54 24.74 3.01
C GLU A 341 -8.28 24.64 2.14
N ALA A 342 -7.09 24.76 2.76
CA ALA A 342 -5.83 24.64 2.04
C ALA A 342 -5.62 23.24 1.44
N VAL A 343 -6.07 22.19 2.14
CA VAL A 343 -6.01 20.81 1.67
C VAL A 343 -7.07 20.58 0.61
N ALA A 344 -8.29 21.08 0.80
CA ALA A 344 -9.37 20.97 -0.18
C ALA A 344 -8.95 21.52 -1.55
N ARG A 345 -8.26 22.68 -1.60
CA ARG A 345 -7.71 23.22 -2.85
C ARG A 345 -6.69 22.30 -3.53
N LEU A 346 -5.93 21.52 -2.77
CA LEU A 346 -4.97 20.55 -3.32
C LEU A 346 -5.66 19.26 -3.79
N LEU A 347 -6.81 18.91 -3.21
CA LEU A 347 -7.60 17.73 -3.60
C LEU A 347 -8.45 17.97 -4.84
N GLU A 348 -8.97 19.19 -5.00
CA GLU A 348 -9.88 19.58 -6.07
C GLU A 348 -9.45 19.12 -7.48
N PRO A 349 -8.16 19.23 -7.89
CA PRO A 349 -7.72 18.79 -9.21
C PRO A 349 -7.84 17.27 -9.44
N PHE A 350 -7.92 16.47 -8.38
CA PHE A 350 -8.00 15.00 -8.46
C PHE A 350 -9.42 14.46 -8.58
N ILE A 351 -10.43 15.34 -8.56
CA ILE A 351 -11.84 14.95 -8.64
C ILE A 351 -12.31 15.01 -10.09
N LYS A 352 -12.50 13.84 -10.71
CA LYS A 352 -13.16 13.71 -12.01
C LYS A 352 -14.67 13.76 -11.83
N ARG A 353 -15.23 14.97 -11.91
CA ARG A 353 -16.69 15.16 -11.91
C ARG A 353 -17.26 14.81 -13.28
N GLU A 354 -18.25 13.94 -13.33
CA GLU A 354 -19.05 13.80 -14.55
C GLU A 354 -19.83 15.11 -14.79
N PRO A 355 -19.95 15.58 -16.04
CA PRO A 355 -20.75 16.76 -16.33
C PRO A 355 -22.20 16.47 -15.98
N VAL A 356 -22.72 17.14 -14.95
CA VAL A 356 -24.15 17.12 -14.64
C VAL A 356 -24.85 17.86 -15.77
N MET A 357 -25.61 17.14 -16.61
CA MET A 357 -26.51 17.79 -17.57
C MET A 357 -27.66 18.46 -16.80
N ASN A 358 -27.45 19.70 -16.35
CA ASN A 358 -28.57 20.55 -15.99
C ASN A 358 -29.27 20.94 -17.29
N ARG A 359 -30.48 20.41 -17.51
CA ARG A 359 -31.38 20.93 -18.53
C ARG A 359 -31.92 22.28 -18.05
N VAL A 360 -31.14 23.34 -18.19
CA VAL A 360 -31.66 24.70 -18.05
C VAL A 360 -32.38 25.04 -19.35
N LYS A 361 -33.70 25.22 -19.29
CA LYS A 361 -34.48 25.78 -20.40
C LYS A 361 -34.25 27.30 -20.38
N GLU A 362 -33.28 27.78 -21.15
CA GLU A 362 -33.25 29.18 -21.57
C GLU A 362 -33.43 29.24 -23.10
N ASN A 363 -34.49 29.92 -23.54
CA ASN A 363 -34.72 30.31 -24.93
C ASN A 363 -34.65 29.20 -26.00
N GLY A 364 -35.07 27.98 -25.68
CA GLY A 364 -35.19 26.91 -26.68
C GLY A 364 -33.88 26.25 -27.11
N HIS A 365 -32.76 26.58 -26.46
CA HIS A 365 -31.47 25.91 -26.65
C HIS A 365 -31.02 25.27 -25.33
N PHE A 366 -30.70 23.98 -25.38
CA PHE A 366 -30.10 23.28 -24.25
C PHE A 366 -28.63 23.68 -24.15
N ALA A 367 -28.27 24.50 -23.17
CA ALA A 367 -26.89 24.71 -22.77
C ALA A 367 -26.57 23.74 -21.62
N ALA A 368 -25.50 22.96 -21.75
CA ALA A 368 -24.96 22.18 -20.65
C ALA A 368 -24.14 23.13 -19.76
N GLU A 369 -24.65 23.44 -18.57
CA GLU A 369 -23.90 24.21 -17.59
C GLU A 369 -23.39 23.28 -16.49
N THR A 370 -22.06 23.18 -16.39
CA THR A 370 -21.40 22.37 -15.37
C THR A 370 -21.44 23.12 -14.04
N VAL A 371 -22.36 22.75 -13.14
CA VAL A 371 -22.41 23.30 -11.78
C VAL A 371 -21.56 22.42 -10.86
N HIS A 372 -20.44 22.94 -10.38
CA HIS A 372 -19.55 22.25 -9.45
C HIS A 372 -19.96 22.52 -8.00
N LYS A 373 -20.29 21.47 -7.23
CA LYS A 373 -20.33 21.58 -5.77
C LYS A 373 -18.89 21.56 -5.22
N PRO A 374 -18.44 22.59 -4.51
CA PRO A 374 -17.14 22.57 -3.85
C PRO A 374 -17.10 21.50 -2.74
N ILE A 375 -15.90 21.07 -2.36
CA ILE A 375 -15.69 20.20 -1.19
C ILE A 375 -16.23 20.92 0.05
N ASP A 376 -17.10 20.24 0.81
CA ASP A 376 -17.60 20.76 2.08
C ASP A 376 -16.44 20.92 3.07
N VAL A 377 -16.08 22.18 3.35
CA VAL A 377 -15.00 22.55 4.28
C VAL A 377 -15.60 23.02 5.60
N VAL A 378 -15.10 22.46 6.71
CA VAL A 378 -15.42 22.96 8.06
C VAL A 378 -14.39 24.02 8.42
N ALA A 379 -14.87 25.24 8.68
CA ALA A 379 -14.07 26.41 9.05
C ALA A 379 -13.45 26.29 10.45
#